data_AF-A0A5M5BW78-F1
#
_entry.id   AF-A0A5M5BW78-F1
#
_cell.length_a   1.000
_cell.length_b   1.000
_cell.length_c   1.000
_cell.angle_alpha   90.00
_cell.angle_beta   90.00
_cell.angle_gamma   90.00
#
_symmetry.space_group_name_H-M   'P 1'
#
loop_
_entity.id
_entity.type
_entity.pdbx_description
1 polymer ?
#
loop_
_entity_poly.entity_id
_entity_poly.type
_entity_poly.pdbx_seq_one_letter_code
_entity_poly.pdbx_strand_id
1 'polypeptide(L)' 'MIQIIRLKGKDKHLYRLLAPMVMDPEVIRANNNYPFKTGEEYVWFIAIEDKEVVGFVPVEQKSRKKAVINN' A
#
# COMPACT_ATOMS: atom_id res chain seq x y z
N MET A 1 -0.03 -19.65 -3.79
CA MET A 1 0.25 -19.50 -2.33
C MET A 1 0.49 -18.03 -2.10
N ILE A 2 -0.38 -17.39 -1.32
CA ILE A 2 -0.30 -15.97 -1.05
C ILE A 2 0.78 -15.70 0.00
N GLN A 3 1.69 -14.77 -0.29
CA GLN A 3 2.68 -14.25 0.64
C GLN A 3 2.35 -12.79 0.98
N ILE A 4 2.49 -12.42 2.25
CA ILE A 4 2.35 -11.03 2.68
C ILE A 4 3.72 -10.44 2.96
N ILE A 5 4.12 -9.45 2.17
CA ILE A 5 5.32 -8.66 2.42
C ILE A 5 4.97 -7.33 3.06
N ARG A 6 5.93 -6.76 3.80
CA ARG A 6 5.80 -5.47 4.48
C ARG A 6 6.87 -4.50 4.01
N LEU A 7 6.47 -3.35 3.51
CA LEU A 7 7.38 -2.30 3.07
C LEU A 7 7.08 -0.98 3.78
N LYS A 8 8.11 -0.16 4.02
CA LYS A 8 7.93 1.19 4.58
C LYS A 8 7.40 2.14 3.51
N GLY A 9 6.62 3.14 3.92
CA GLY A 9 5.97 4.07 2.98
C GLY A 9 6.93 4.89 2.10
N LYS A 10 8.20 5.04 2.50
CA LYS A 10 9.27 5.67 1.70
C LYS A 10 10.26 4.67 1.06
N ASP A 11 9.98 3.38 1.12
CA ASP A 11 10.85 2.35 0.54
C ASP A 11 10.84 2.43 -1.00
N LYS A 12 12.01 2.46 -1.64
CA LYS A 12 12.10 2.46 -3.11
C LYS A 12 11.52 1.20 -3.74
N HIS A 13 11.54 0.08 -3.02
CA HIS A 13 10.91 -1.16 -3.48
C HIS A 13 9.38 -1.03 -3.54
N LEU A 14 8.78 -0.31 -2.58
CA LEU A 14 7.34 -0.06 -2.57
C LEU A 14 6.92 0.67 -3.84
N TYR A 15 7.65 1.73 -4.22
CA TYR A 15 7.32 2.50 -5.41
C TYR A 15 7.47 1.68 -6.69
N ARG A 16 8.52 0.86 -6.80
CA ARG A 16 8.70 0.00 -7.99
C ARG A 16 7.59 -1.05 -8.12
N LEU A 17 7.12 -1.57 -7.00
CA LEU A 17 6.12 -2.65 -6.98
C LEU A 17 4.69 -2.13 -7.15
N LEU A 18 4.34 -1.02 -6.49
CA LEU A 18 2.96 -0.54 -6.39
C LEU A 18 2.67 0.76 -7.12
N ALA A 19 3.65 1.66 -7.32
CA ALA A 19 3.36 3.01 -7.86
C ALA A 19 2.57 2.99 -9.18
N PRO A 20 2.90 2.13 -10.17
CA PRO A 20 2.13 2.07 -11.41
C PRO A 20 0.64 1.74 -11.18
N MET A 21 0.35 0.77 -10.30
CA MET A 21 -1.02 0.33 -10.03
C MET A 21 -1.79 1.33 -9.18
N VAL A 22 -1.22 1.86 -8.09
CA VAL A 22 -1.94 2.79 -7.20
C VAL A 22 -2.15 4.18 -7.82
N MET A 23 -1.39 4.49 -8.87
CA MET A 23 -1.55 5.71 -9.68
C MET A 23 -2.44 5.48 -10.91
N ASP A 24 -2.89 4.26 -11.16
CA ASP A 24 -3.82 3.98 -12.25
C ASP A 24 -5.12 4.77 -12.02
N PRO A 25 -5.59 5.58 -13.00
CA PRO A 25 -6.84 6.32 -12.88
C PRO A 25 -8.06 5.47 -12.53
N GLU A 26 -8.13 4.20 -12.97
CA GLU A 26 -9.20 3.27 -12.60
C GLU A 26 -9.14 2.88 -11.13
N VAL A 27 -7.95 2.62 -10.61
CA VAL A 27 -7.73 2.29 -9.20
C VAL A 27 -8.04 3.50 -8.31
N ILE A 28 -7.62 4.70 -8.71
CA ILE A 28 -7.96 5.95 -8.00
C ILE A 28 -9.47 6.20 -8.03
N ARG A 29 -10.14 6.00 -9.18
CA ARG A 29 -11.60 6.09 -9.28
C ARG A 29 -12.31 5.10 -8.35
N ALA A 30 -11.83 3.86 -8.30
CA ALA A 30 -12.36 2.84 -7.39
C ALA A 30 -12.14 3.23 -5.92
N ASN A 31 -11.12 4.02 -5.62
CA ASN A 31 -10.88 4.62 -4.30
C ASN A 31 -11.52 6.00 -4.12
N ASN A 32 -12.72 6.23 -4.68
CA ASN A 32 -13.46 7.49 -4.57
C ASN A 32 -12.69 8.73 -5.05
N ASN A 33 -11.84 8.58 -6.07
CA ASN A 33 -10.91 9.60 -6.56
C ASN A 33 -9.90 10.09 -5.51
N TYR A 34 -9.64 9.30 -4.47
CA TYR A 34 -8.68 9.64 -3.43
C TYR A 34 -7.37 8.87 -3.62
N PRO A 35 -6.21 9.54 -3.72
CA PRO A 35 -4.93 8.85 -3.76
C PRO A 35 -4.60 8.19 -2.42
N PHE A 36 -3.97 7.02 -2.47
CA PHE A 36 -3.50 6.34 -1.26
C PHE A 36 -2.41 7.16 -0.55
N LYS A 37 -2.58 7.41 0.75
CA LYS A 37 -1.58 8.13 1.55
C LYS A 37 -0.36 7.26 1.84
N THR A 38 0.81 7.89 1.84
CA THR A 38 2.06 7.26 2.24
C THR A 38 3.03 8.29 2.85
N GLY A 39 4.02 7.81 3.59
CA GLY A 39 4.93 8.63 4.41
C GLY A 39 5.88 7.78 5.26
N GLU A 40 6.56 8.38 6.23
CA GLU A 40 7.45 7.64 7.15
C GLU A 40 6.67 6.81 8.16
N GLU A 41 5.51 7.32 8.54
CA GLU A 41 4.54 6.73 9.45
C GLU A 41 3.78 5.55 8.82
N TYR A 42 3.89 5.33 7.50
CA TYR A 42 3.16 4.26 6.81
C TYR A 42 3.95 2.96 6.70
N VAL A 43 3.24 1.85 6.90
CA VAL A 43 3.67 0.50 6.50
C VAL A 43 2.65 -0.04 5.52
N TRP A 44 3.13 -0.51 4.39
CA TRP A 44 2.32 -1.15 3.36
C TRP A 44 2.43 -2.66 3.51
N PHE A 45 1.28 -3.32 3.62
CA PHE A 45 1.17 -4.77 3.54
C PHE A 45 0.73 -5.12 2.13
N ILE A 46 1.42 -6.05 1.48
CA ILE A 46 1.23 -6.37 0.06
C ILE A 46 1.08 -7.87 -0.06
N ALA A 47 -0.04 -8.31 -0.61
CA ALA A 47 -0.31 -9.69 -0.93
C ALA A 47 0.23 -10.00 -2.33
N ILE A 48 1.10 -11.00 -2.41
CA ILE A 48 1.70 -11.47 -3.66
C ILE A 48 1.32 -12.93 -3.87
N GLU A 49 0.82 -13.25 -5.06
CA GLU A 49 0.59 -14.61 -5.52
C GLU A 49 1.24 -14.78 -6.90
N ASP A 50 2.06 -15.82 -7.07
CA ASP A 50 2.73 -16.14 -8.34
C ASP A 50 3.49 -14.96 -8.97
N LYS A 51 4.07 -14.10 -8.11
CA LYS A 51 4.81 -12.85 -8.43
C LYS A 51 3.94 -11.65 -8.80
N GLU A 52 2.62 -11.83 -8.84
CA GLU A 52 1.67 -10.75 -9.07
C GLU A 52 1.18 -10.16 -7.75
N VAL A 53 0.96 -8.85 -7.74
CA VAL A 53 0.30 -8.19 -6.62
C VAL A 53 -1.19 -8.43 -6.72
N VAL A 54 -1.76 -9.12 -5.73
CA VAL A 54 -3.20 -9.42 -5.66
C VAL A 54 -3.95 -8.57 -4.63
N GLY A 55 -3.23 -7.77 -3.84
CA GLY A 55 -3.83 -6.82 -2.92
C GLY A 55 -2.80 -6.05 -2.11
N PHE A 56 -3.23 -4.93 -1.53
CA PHE A 56 -2.39 -4.13 -0.66
C PHE A 56 -3.25 -3.35 0.35
N VAL A 57 -2.65 -2.95 1.46
CA VAL A 57 -3.24 -1.99 2.40
C VAL A 57 -2.16 -1.08 3.00
N PRO A 58 -2.25 0.25 2.81
CA PRO A 58 -1.45 1.20 3.55
C PRO A 58 -1.99 1.32 4.98
N VAL A 59 -1.09 1.28 5.97
CA VAL A 59 -1.44 1.42 7.38
C VAL A 59 -0.60 2.53 8.00
N GLU A 60 -1.27 3.57 8.48
CA GLU A 60 -0.65 4.68 9.19
C GLU A 60 -0.38 4.30 10.64
N GLN A 61 0.88 4.29 11.07
CA GLN A 61 1.26 4.05 12.45
C GLN A 61 1.28 5.37 13.23
N LYS A 62 0.15 5.71 13.88
CA LYS A 62 0.02 6.91 14.72
C LYS A 62 0.84 6.84 16.02
N SER A 63 0.96 5.65 16.61
CA SER A 63 1.78 5.40 17.81
C SER A 63 2.14 3.92 17.93
N ARG A 64 2.97 3.54 18.91
CA ARG A 64 3.33 2.13 19.17
C ARG A 64 2.14 1.19 19.39
N LYS A 65 0.97 1.72 19.78
CA LYS A 65 -0.24 0.94 20.09
C LYS A 65 -1.45 1.31 19.22
N LYS A 66 -1.29 2.22 18.25
CA LYS A 66 -2.40 2.69 17.42
C LYS A 66 -1.98 2.75 15.96
N ALA A 67 -2.75 2.06 15.12
CA ALA A 67 -2.67 2.11 13.68
C ALA A 67 -4.01 2.55 13.10
N VAL A 68 -3.99 3.21 11.95
CA VAL A 68 -5.17 3.67 11.23
C VAL A 68 -5.07 3.16 9.80
N ILE A 69 -6.17 2.64 9.27
CA ILE A 69 -6.33 2.34 7.86
C ILE A 69 -7.29 3.39 7.31
N ASN A 70 -6.79 4.21 6.40
CA ASN A 70 -7.56 5.20 5.69
C ASN A 70 -7.30 5.02 4.19
N ASN A 71 -8.33 4.58 3.47
CA ASN A 71 -8.33 4.62 2.02
C ASN A 71 -8.82 5.97 1.55
#